data_AF-A0AAU1C3Z7-F1
#
_entry.id   AF-A0AAU1C3Z7-F1
#
_cell.length_a   1.000
_cell.length_b   1.000
_cell.length_c   1.000
_cell.angle_alpha   90.00
_cell.angle_beta   90.00
_cell.angle_gamma   90.00
#
_symmetry.space_group_name_H-M   'P 1'
#
loop_
_entity.id
_entity.type
_entity.pdbx_description
1 polymer ?
#
loop_
_entity_poly.entity_id
_entity_poly.type
_entity_poly.pdbx_seq_one_letter_code
_entity_poly.pdbx_strand_id
1 'polypeptide(L)'
;MSNWTLADGLLPAAKPKKIPGLDNTVSTLFGYGLWLLLLAGACAVGFGVYKLAMSDKSRNGGGSEPFKWMGGGIAACLLSGSLITIINGIVGS
;
A
#
# COMPACT_ATOMS: atom_id res chain seq x y z
N MET A 1 32.29 26.63 -18.64
CA MET A 1 31.09 26.52 -19.49
C MET A 1 31.14 25.17 -20.19
N SER A 2 30.37 24.21 -19.71
CA SER A 2 30.35 22.83 -20.23
C SER A 2 28.91 22.41 -20.52
N ASN A 3 28.68 22.06 -21.78
CA ASN A 3 27.41 21.73 -22.42
C ASN A 3 26.73 20.50 -21.80
N TRP A 4 25.48 20.65 -21.35
CA TRP A 4 24.56 19.56 -21.03
C TRP A 4 23.22 19.75 -21.76
N THR A 5 23.27 19.95 -23.08
CA THR A 5 22.07 20.16 -23.92
C THR A 5 21.69 18.91 -24.73
N LEU A 6 22.04 17.70 -24.26
CA LEU A 6 21.96 16.46 -25.05
C LEU A 6 20.77 15.54 -24.69
N ALA A 7 19.66 16.06 -24.18
CA ALA A 7 18.50 15.20 -23.90
C ALA A 7 17.12 15.78 -24.26
N ASP A 8 17.02 17.03 -24.72
CA ASP A 8 15.73 17.65 -25.06
C ASP A 8 15.25 17.39 -26.50
N GLY A 9 16.10 16.81 -27.36
CA GLY A 9 15.83 16.72 -28.81
C GLY A 9 15.64 15.32 -29.39
N LEU A 10 16.01 14.24 -28.68
CA LEU A 10 16.11 12.90 -29.29
C LEU A 10 14.99 11.94 -28.90
N LEU A 11 14.27 12.20 -27.82
CA LEU A 11 13.10 11.43 -27.43
C LEU A 11 11.93 12.40 -27.42
N PRO A 12 10.91 12.25 -28.31
CA PRO A 12 9.70 13.04 -28.17
C PRO A 12 9.20 12.82 -26.75
N ALA A 13 9.18 13.88 -25.95
CA ALA A 13 8.69 13.82 -24.58
C ALA A 13 7.33 13.14 -24.63
N ALA A 14 7.28 11.89 -24.18
CA ALA A 14 6.06 11.11 -24.14
C ALA A 14 5.19 11.81 -23.09
N LYS A 15 4.47 12.84 -23.53
CA LYS A 15 3.41 13.47 -22.74
C LYS A 15 2.53 12.29 -22.31
N PRO A 16 2.35 12.04 -21.00
CA PRO A 16 1.40 11.04 -20.56
C PRO A 16 0.07 11.49 -21.14
N LYS A 17 -0.39 10.79 -22.19
CA LYS A 17 -1.65 11.09 -22.82
C LYS A 17 -2.70 10.56 -21.86
N LYS A 18 -3.10 11.41 -20.90
CA LYS A 18 -4.23 11.13 -20.00
C LYS A 18 -5.39 10.72 -20.88
N ILE A 19 -5.87 9.49 -20.72
CA ILE A 19 -7.07 9.02 -21.40
C ILE A 19 -8.24 9.60 -20.60
N PRO A 20 -8.97 10.58 -21.15
CA PRO A 20 -10.06 11.23 -20.42
C PRO A 20 -11.10 10.17 -20.01
N GLY A 21 -11.38 10.09 -18.70
CA GLY A 21 -12.33 9.13 -18.11
C GLY A 21 -11.72 7.89 -17.45
N LEU A 22 -10.43 7.59 -17.69
CA LEU A 22 -9.78 6.43 -17.09
C LEU A 22 -9.14 6.73 -15.72
N ASP A 23 -8.63 7.95 -15.53
CA ASP A 23 -8.01 8.39 -14.26
C ASP A 23 -8.96 8.21 -13.07
N ASN A 24 -10.22 8.62 -13.21
CA ASN A 24 -11.21 8.49 -12.13
C ASN A 24 -11.60 7.03 -11.85
N THR A 25 -11.76 6.22 -12.91
CA THR A 25 -12.12 4.81 -12.76
C THR A 25 -11.02 4.01 -12.08
N VAL A 26 -9.76 4.21 -12.50
CA VAL A 26 -8.58 3.55 -11.92
C VAL A 26 -8.35 4.02 -10.48
N SER A 27 -8.46 5.32 -10.22
CA SER A 27 -8.33 5.89 -8.87
C SER A 27 -9.39 5.33 -7.91
N THR A 28 -10.64 5.21 -8.37
CA THR A 28 -11.74 4.62 -7.59
C THR A 28 -11.49 3.13 -7.29
N LEU A 29 -11.08 2.36 -8.31
CA LEU A 29 -10.78 0.93 -8.14
C LEU A 29 -9.59 0.70 -7.20
N PHE A 30 -8.52 1.49 -7.34
CA PHE A 30 -7.37 1.46 -6.41
C PHE A 30 -7.79 1.87 -5.00
N GLY A 31 -8.63 2.88 -4.84
CA GLY A 31 -9.17 3.30 -3.54
C GLY A 31 -9.90 2.17 -2.82
N TYR A 32 -10.81 1.46 -3.50
CA TYR A 32 -11.51 0.31 -2.92
C TYR A 32 -10.57 -0.88 -2.64
N GLY A 33 -9.65 -1.18 -3.56
CA GLY A 33 -8.66 -2.25 -3.37
C GLY A 33 -7.72 -2.00 -2.19
N LEU A 34 -7.29 -0.75 -2.02
CA LEU A 34 -6.47 -0.33 -0.88
C LEU A 34 -7.26 -0.39 0.43
N TRP A 35 -8.53 0.01 0.42
CA TRP A 35 -9.39 -0.14 1.60
C TRP A 35 -9.56 -1.61 2.03
N LEU A 36 -9.73 -2.53 1.08
CA LEU A 36 -9.72 -3.96 1.35
C LEU A 36 -8.40 -4.43 1.93
N LEU A 37 -7.27 -3.93 1.41
CA LEU A 37 -5.94 -4.24 1.94
C LEU A 37 -5.74 -3.70 3.37
N LEU A 38 -6.27 -2.52 3.66
CA LEU A 38 -6.24 -1.92 5.00
C LEU A 38 -7.04 -2.77 6.00
N LEU A 39 -8.25 -3.19 5.62
CA LEU A 39 -9.08 -4.10 6.40
C LEU A 39 -8.40 -5.46 6.63
N ALA A 40 -7.78 -6.03 5.58
CA ALA A 40 -7.02 -7.27 5.70
C ALA A 40 -5.83 -7.12 6.66
N GLY A 41 -5.12 -5.99 6.61
CA GLY A 41 -4.05 -5.65 7.54
C GLY A 41 -4.55 -5.59 8.99
N ALA A 42 -5.66 -4.90 9.25
CA ALA A 42 -6.28 -4.82 10.58
C ALA A 42 -6.70 -6.20 11.10
N CYS A 43 -7.31 -7.04 10.24
CA CYS A 43 -7.65 -8.42 10.57
C CYS A 43 -6.42 -9.27 10.90
N ALA A 44 -5.32 -9.12 10.15
CA ALA A 44 -4.07 -9.84 10.40
C ALA A 44 -3.45 -9.45 11.74
N VAL A 45 -3.47 -8.17 12.11
CA VAL A 45 -3.05 -7.71 13.45
C VAL A 45 -3.92 -8.32 14.54
N GLY A 46 -5.25 -8.26 14.39
CA GLY A 46 -6.20 -8.84 15.33
C GLY A 46 -6.01 -10.35 15.50
N PHE A 47 -5.78 -11.08 14.40
CA PHE A 47 -5.50 -12.52 14.43
C PHE A 47 -4.17 -12.84 15.10
N GLY A 48 -3.15 -12.00 14.90
CA GLY A 48 -1.88 -12.11 15.62
C GLY A 48 -2.04 -11.91 17.12
N VAL A 49 -2.83 -10.92 17.57
CA VAL A 49 -3.14 -10.71 19.00
C VAL A 49 -3.93 -11.88 19.58
N TYR A 50 -4.93 -12.39 18.85
CA TYR A 50 -5.67 -13.59 19.25
C TYR A 50 -4.75 -14.81 19.42
N LYS A 51 -3.84 -15.04 18.46
CA LYS A 51 -2.85 -16.11 18.56
C LYS A 51 -1.91 -15.90 19.75
N LEU A 52 -1.49 -14.67 20.03
CA LEU A 52 -0.64 -14.36 21.17
C LEU A 52 -1.36 -14.67 22.50
N ALA A 53 -2.63 -14.30 22.62
CA ALA A 53 -3.45 -14.62 23.79
C ALA A 53 -3.69 -16.14 23.96
N MET A 54 -3.77 -16.90 22.86
CA MET A 54 -3.92 -18.37 22.90
C MET A 54 -2.60 -19.12 23.08
N SER A 55 -1.46 -18.57 22.65
CA SER A 55 -0.13 -19.17 22.82
C SER A 55 0.24 -19.34 24.29
N ASP A 56 -0.24 -18.46 25.18
CA ASP A 56 -0.06 -18.63 26.63
C ASP A 56 -0.75 -19.89 27.17
N LYS A 57 -1.83 -20.33 26.51
CA LYS A 57 -2.62 -21.51 26.91
C LYS A 57 -2.08 -22.82 26.33
N SER A 58 -1.27 -22.76 25.27
CA SER A 58 -0.72 -23.93 24.57
C SER A 58 0.81 -23.88 24.60
N ARG A 59 1.42 -24.56 25.57
CA ARG A 59 2.87 -24.58 25.87
C ARG A 59 3.77 -25.11 24.73
N ASN A 60 3.25 -25.32 23.51
CA ASN A 60 3.97 -25.88 22.36
C ASN A 60 3.75 -25.15 21.02
N GLY A 61 3.05 -24.00 21.00
CA GLY A 61 2.73 -23.28 19.75
C GLY A 61 3.75 -22.19 19.40
N GLY A 62 4.58 -22.43 18.39
CA GLY A 62 5.65 -21.57 17.86
C GLY A 62 5.53 -20.06 18.15
N GLY A 63 6.34 -19.57 19.10
CA GLY A 63 6.22 -18.23 19.68
C GLY A 63 6.43 -17.03 18.73
N SER A 64 6.89 -17.26 17.50
CA SER A 64 7.09 -16.19 16.51
C SER A 64 5.92 -16.02 15.54
N GLU A 65 5.02 -17.00 15.41
CA GLU A 65 3.87 -16.91 14.52
C GLU A 65 2.96 -15.70 14.81
N PRO A 66 2.59 -15.39 16.06
CA PRO A 66 1.73 -14.24 16.36
C PRO A 66 2.32 -12.93 15.85
N PHE A 67 3.63 -12.74 16.05
CA PHE A 67 4.35 -11.54 15.62
C PHE A 67 4.48 -11.45 14.10
N LYS A 68 4.52 -12.56 13.36
CA LYS A 68 4.48 -12.55 11.90
C LYS A 68 3.15 -11.99 11.38
N TRP A 69 2.03 -12.39 12.01
CA TRP A 69 0.70 -11.88 11.66
C TRP A 69 0.55 -10.41 12.04
N MET A 70 1.05 -10.00 13.21
CA MET A 70 1.04 -8.59 13.64
C MET A 70 1.94 -7.71 12.77
N GLY A 71 3.18 -8.12 12.52
CA GLY A 71 4.13 -7.36 11.72
C GLY A 71 3.69 -7.23 10.26
N GLY A 72 3.21 -8.33 9.67
CA GLY A 72 2.65 -8.30 8.31
C GLY A 72 1.39 -7.43 8.21
N GLY A 73 0.50 -7.50 9.21
CA GLY A 73 -0.70 -6.66 9.27
C GLY A 73 -0.38 -5.18 9.42
N ILE A 74 0.55 -4.82 10.31
CA ILE A 74 0.99 -3.42 10.51
C ILE A 74 1.65 -2.88 9.23
N ALA A 75 2.52 -3.66 8.60
CA ALA A 75 3.16 -3.26 7.33
C ALA A 75 2.11 -3.04 6.22
N ALA A 76 1.10 -3.91 6.12
CA ALA A 76 -0.01 -3.75 5.17
C ALA A 76 -0.84 -2.49 5.45
N CYS A 77 -1.10 -2.18 6.73
CA CYS A 77 -1.84 -0.97 7.11
C CYS A 77 -1.05 0.31 6.78
N LEU A 78 0.25 0.35 7.07
CA LEU A 78 1.10 1.51 6.78
C LEU A 78 1.26 1.73 5.29
N LEU A 79 1.47 0.64 4.53
CA LEU A 79 1.57 0.70 3.07
C LEU A 79 0.24 1.20 2.48
N SER A 80 -0.87 0.50 2.79
CA SER A 80 -2.18 0.86 2.25
C SER A 80 -2.60 2.26 2.65
N GLY A 81 -2.44 2.62 3.93
CA GLY A 81 -2.70 3.96 4.43
C GLY A 81 -1.93 5.02 3.65
N SER A 82 -0.61 4.85 3.49
CA SER A 82 0.23 5.80 2.74
C SER A 82 -0.21 5.96 1.28
N LEU A 83 -0.55 4.86 0.61
CA LEU A 83 -1.04 4.86 -0.78
C LEU A 83 -2.42 5.52 -0.92
N ILE A 84 -3.34 5.28 0.03
CA ILE A 84 -4.64 5.95 0.10
C ILE A 84 -4.44 7.46 0.26
N THR A 85 -3.52 7.89 1.13
CA THR A 85 -3.23 9.32 1.33
C THR A 85 -2.66 9.96 0.07
N ILE A 86 -1.82 9.26 -0.69
CA ILE A 86 -1.28 9.76 -1.97
C ILE A 86 -2.42 9.91 -2.99
N ILE A 87 -3.30 8.92 -3.11
CA ILE A 87 -4.43 8.99 -4.05
C ILE A 87 -5.39 10.12 -3.69
N ASN A 88 -5.77 10.23 -2.41
CA ASN A 88 -6.65 11.30 -1.95
C ASN A 88 -5.97 12.68 -2.01
N GLY A 89 -4.66 12.73 -1.80
CA GLY A 89 -3.84 13.94 -1.94
C GLY A 89 -3.71 14.41 -3.39
N ILE A 90 -3.68 13.49 -4.36
CA ILE A 90 -3.69 13.80 -5.81
C ILE A 90 -5.09 14.23 -6.28
N VAL A 91 -6.16 13.66 -5.71
CA VAL A 91 -7.55 14.04 -6.04
C VAL A 91 -7.94 15.39 -5.43
N GLY A 92 -7.30 15.79 -4.32
CA GLY A 92 -7.52 17.08 -3.66
C GLY A 92 -6.67 18.25 -4.18
N SER A 93 -5.75 18.02 -5.12
CA SER A 93 -4.85 19.02 -5.71
C SER A 93 -5.22 19.39 -7.15
#